data_AF-A0A936KHU4-F1
#
_entry.id   AF-A0A936KHU4-F1
#
_cell.length_a   1.000
_cell.length_b   1.000
_cell.length_c   1.000
_cell.angle_alpha   90.00
_cell.angle_beta   90.00
_cell.angle_gamma   90.00
#
_symmetry.space_group_name_H-M   'P 1'
#
loop_
_entity.id
_entity.type
_entity.pdbx_description
1 polymer ?
#
loop_
_entity_poly.entity_id
_entity_poly.type
_entity_poly.pdbx_seq_one_letter_code
_entity_poly.pdbx_strand_id
1 'polypeptide(L)'
;MTLIKYITLLFILFNGCAMEAQSIMLKNPSFEGDPSLPITILGWSPCQRGSTPDLLPGLWNVYLPAKDGSNYLGLITRDDGTYEEVVQELPITLKQNECYKINMWLAHSDTYVGYNLPIRLRIWSCDKNCNKIQLLASSKLITNTFWELNELFMDTKADVKYIMFEAFYGPGIFVPYKGNILIDNIGYIEKCKRA
;
A
#
# COMPACT_ATOMS: atom_id res chain seq x y z
N MET A 1 -44.20 59.44 8.35
CA MET A 1 -44.78 58.70 7.21
C MET A 1 -43.71 58.61 6.13
N THR A 2 -43.28 57.52 5.55
CA THR A 2 -43.38 56.06 5.77
C THR A 2 -42.48 55.49 4.66
N LEU A 3 -41.77 54.38 4.90
CA LEU A 3 -41.00 53.61 3.91
C LEU A 3 -39.81 54.39 3.28
N ILE A 4 -38.56 54.01 3.47
CA ILE A 4 -37.97 52.83 2.86
C ILE A 4 -36.91 52.32 3.85
N LYS A 5 -37.34 51.45 4.76
CA LYS A 5 -36.44 50.53 5.47
C LYS A 5 -36.43 49.23 4.68
N TYR A 6 -35.25 48.60 4.61
CA TYR A 6 -35.03 47.21 4.20
C TYR A 6 -35.00 46.91 2.70
N ILE A 7 -33.94 47.36 2.01
CA ILE A 7 -33.34 46.55 0.94
C ILE A 7 -31.82 46.66 1.05
N THR A 8 -31.26 46.21 2.18
CA THR A 8 -29.85 45.80 2.22
C THR A 8 -29.85 44.34 1.80
N LEU A 9 -29.76 44.11 0.49
CA LEU A 9 -29.70 42.79 -0.11
C LEU A 9 -28.42 42.10 0.39
N LEU A 10 -28.59 41.25 1.39
CA LEU A 10 -27.55 40.39 1.95
C LEU A 10 -27.16 39.35 0.88
N PHE A 11 -26.19 39.69 0.04
CA PHE A 11 -25.53 38.75 -0.86
C PHE A 11 -24.65 37.84 0.00
N ILE A 12 -25.25 36.79 0.57
CA ILE A 12 -24.50 35.68 1.16
C ILE A 12 -23.84 34.96 -0.02
N LEU A 13 -22.58 35.31 -0.29
CA LEU A 13 -21.69 34.50 -1.11
C LEU A 13 -21.52 33.16 -0.39
N PHE A 14 -22.34 32.20 -0.77
CA PHE A 14 -22.17 30.79 -0.45
C PHE A 14 -20.89 30.31 -1.17
N ASN A 15 -19.73 30.68 -0.61
CA ASN A 15 -18.46 30.05 -0.96
C ASN A 15 -18.51 28.63 -0.37
N GLY A 16 -19.23 27.74 -1.05
CA GLY A 16 -19.06 26.31 -0.88
C GLY A 16 -17.66 25.98 -1.37
N CYS A 17 -16.68 26.01 -0.47
CA CYS A 17 -15.43 25.33 -0.70
C CYS A 17 -15.78 23.83 -0.74
N ALA A 18 -15.99 23.30 -1.94
CA ALA A 18 -16.01 21.87 -2.15
C ALA A 18 -14.59 21.39 -1.81
N MET A 19 -14.41 20.87 -0.60
CA MET A 19 -13.21 20.10 -0.26
C MET A 19 -13.32 18.80 -1.06
N GLU A 20 -12.74 18.79 -2.26
CA GLU A 20 -12.56 17.56 -2.99
C GLU A 20 -11.59 16.69 -2.18
N ALA A 21 -12.06 15.53 -1.73
CA ALA A 21 -11.21 14.58 -1.05
C ALA A 21 -10.11 14.16 -2.03
N GLN A 22 -8.87 14.56 -1.77
CA GLN A 22 -7.75 14.23 -2.63
C GLN A 22 -7.51 12.71 -2.59
N SER A 23 -7.88 12.02 -3.67
CA SER A 23 -7.53 10.63 -3.91
C SER A 23 -6.17 10.58 -4.61
N ILE A 24 -5.28 9.73 -4.10
CA ILE A 24 -3.90 9.61 -4.59
C ILE A 24 -3.74 8.20 -5.16
N MET A 25 -3.59 8.10 -6.48
CA MET A 25 -3.35 6.83 -7.15
C MET A 25 -1.86 6.49 -7.11
N LEU A 26 -1.52 5.26 -6.75
CA LEU A 26 -0.15 4.77 -6.86
C LEU A 26 0.22 4.50 -8.32
N LYS A 27 1.52 4.52 -8.63
CA LYS A 27 2.02 4.04 -9.92
C LYS A 27 1.89 2.52 -9.95
N ASN A 28 1.31 2.00 -11.03
CA ASN A 28 1.11 0.57 -11.27
C ASN A 28 0.53 -0.17 -10.05
N PRO A 29 -0.72 0.15 -9.63
CA PRO A 29 -1.32 -0.37 -8.41
C PRO A 29 -1.65 -1.87 -8.45
N SER A 30 -1.66 -2.49 -9.62
CA SER A 30 -1.85 -3.94 -9.81
C SER A 30 -0.57 -4.65 -10.26
N PHE A 31 0.57 -3.95 -10.24
CA PHE A 31 1.88 -4.51 -10.54
C PHE A 31 2.02 -5.16 -11.93
N GLU A 32 1.19 -4.77 -12.90
CA GLU A 32 1.22 -5.30 -14.26
C GLU A 32 2.61 -5.14 -14.89
N GLY A 33 3.07 -6.17 -15.60
CA GLY A 33 4.41 -6.20 -16.16
C GLY A 33 4.63 -7.36 -17.13
N ASP A 34 5.88 -7.53 -17.57
CA ASP A 34 6.29 -8.64 -18.42
C ASP A 34 7.17 -9.61 -17.62
N PRO A 35 6.68 -10.82 -17.31
CA PRO A 35 7.44 -11.84 -16.57
C PRO A 35 8.71 -12.32 -17.28
N SER A 36 8.85 -12.06 -18.58
CA SER A 36 10.04 -12.44 -19.36
C SER A 36 11.24 -11.51 -19.15
N LEU A 37 11.01 -10.33 -18.57
CA LEU A 37 12.06 -9.38 -18.25
C LEU A 37 12.63 -9.66 -16.87
N PRO A 38 13.95 -9.48 -16.65
CA PRO A 38 14.57 -9.65 -15.34
C PRO A 38 14.06 -8.56 -14.38
N ILE A 39 12.93 -8.88 -13.73
CA ILE A 39 12.24 -8.18 -12.63
C ILE A 39 12.25 -6.66 -12.79
N THR A 40 11.34 -6.15 -13.61
CA THR A 40 10.96 -4.73 -13.58
C THR A 40 9.47 -4.62 -13.29
N ILE A 41 9.12 -4.50 -12.02
CA ILE A 41 7.77 -4.11 -11.62
C ILE A 41 7.68 -2.60 -11.83
N LEU A 42 7.23 -2.19 -13.01
CA LEU A 42 7.25 -0.78 -13.43
C LEU A 42 6.61 0.12 -12.36
N GLY A 43 7.31 1.18 -11.97
CA GLY A 43 6.86 2.12 -10.94
C GLY A 43 7.23 1.73 -9.50
N TRP A 44 7.71 0.51 -9.28
CA TRP A 44 8.18 0.01 -8.00
C TRP A 44 9.65 -0.40 -8.08
N SER A 45 10.38 -0.26 -6.98
CA SER A 45 11.79 -0.64 -6.95
C SER A 45 12.11 -1.41 -5.68
N PRO A 46 12.91 -2.50 -5.75
CA PRO A 46 13.45 -3.13 -4.56
C PRO A 46 14.41 -2.15 -3.85
N CYS A 47 14.40 -2.18 -2.53
CA CYS A 47 15.24 -1.28 -1.72
C CYS A 47 16.43 -1.99 -1.07
N GLN A 48 16.17 -3.01 -0.24
CA GLN A 48 17.26 -3.71 0.45
C GLN A 48 17.97 -4.69 -0.46
N ARG A 49 19.26 -4.90 -0.18
CA ARG A 49 20.02 -5.99 -0.78
C ARG A 49 19.32 -7.32 -0.49
N GLY A 50 19.05 -8.08 -1.54
CA GLY A 50 18.33 -9.36 -1.44
C GLY A 50 16.80 -9.23 -1.53
N SER A 51 16.25 -8.05 -1.79
CA SER A 51 14.86 -7.91 -2.24
C SER A 51 14.76 -8.32 -3.71
N THR A 52 14.09 -9.43 -3.97
CA THR A 52 13.85 -10.00 -5.30
C THR A 52 12.34 -10.20 -5.50
N PRO A 53 11.55 -9.10 -5.50
CA PRO A 53 10.09 -9.18 -5.59
C PRO A 53 9.68 -9.93 -6.86
N ASP A 54 8.74 -10.86 -6.72
CA ASP A 54 8.31 -11.70 -7.83
C ASP A 54 7.07 -11.14 -8.52
N LEU A 55 7.05 -11.22 -9.84
CA LEU A 55 5.87 -10.99 -10.65
C LEU A 55 5.15 -12.32 -10.88
N LEU A 56 3.99 -12.48 -10.24
CA LEU A 56 3.17 -13.69 -10.21
C LEU A 56 1.85 -13.45 -10.98
N PRO A 57 1.02 -14.47 -11.30
CA PRO A 57 1.18 -15.92 -11.07
C PRO A 57 2.05 -16.62 -12.13
N GLY A 58 2.23 -17.93 -11.97
CA GLY A 58 2.79 -18.84 -13.00
C GLY A 58 4.22 -19.31 -12.73
N LEU A 59 4.95 -18.59 -11.88
CA LEU A 59 6.27 -18.97 -11.38
C LEU A 59 6.15 -19.50 -9.95
N TRP A 60 7.21 -20.17 -9.49
CA TRP A 60 7.37 -20.58 -8.08
C TRP A 60 6.21 -21.37 -7.49
N ASN A 61 5.50 -22.14 -8.33
CA ASN A 61 4.37 -22.96 -7.92
C ASN A 61 3.22 -22.14 -7.30
N VAL A 62 3.08 -20.86 -7.67
CA VAL A 62 1.98 -19.96 -7.29
C VAL A 62 1.04 -19.76 -8.48
N TYR A 63 -0.23 -20.15 -8.32
CA TYR A 63 -1.22 -20.19 -9.41
C TYR A 63 -2.55 -19.49 -9.09
N LEU A 64 -2.63 -18.76 -7.97
CA LEU A 64 -3.80 -17.94 -7.68
C LEU A 64 -3.98 -16.94 -8.85
N PRO A 65 -5.11 -16.90 -9.57
CA PRO A 65 -5.31 -15.92 -10.63
C PRO A 65 -5.24 -14.50 -10.09
N ALA A 66 -4.74 -13.55 -10.90
CA ALA A 66 -4.67 -12.15 -10.50
C ALA A 66 -6.06 -11.59 -10.13
N LYS A 67 -6.09 -10.72 -9.13
CA LYS A 67 -7.32 -10.05 -8.71
C LYS A 67 -7.73 -8.98 -9.70
N ASP A 68 -6.75 -8.33 -10.32
CA ASP A 68 -6.88 -7.36 -11.41
C ASP A 68 -5.79 -7.63 -12.45
N GLY A 69 -6.08 -7.34 -13.73
CA GLY A 69 -5.12 -7.55 -14.80
C GLY A 69 -4.64 -9.00 -14.97
N SER A 70 -3.32 -9.16 -15.17
CA SER A 70 -2.68 -10.44 -15.46
C SER A 70 -1.65 -10.83 -14.41
N ASN A 71 -1.13 -9.88 -13.64
CA ASN A 71 -0.05 -10.09 -12.70
C ASN A 71 -0.33 -9.50 -11.32
N TYR A 72 0.51 -9.85 -10.36
CA TYR A 72 0.53 -9.28 -9.02
C TYR A 72 1.90 -9.47 -8.38
N LEU A 73 2.11 -8.77 -7.26
CA LEU A 73 3.35 -8.81 -6.51
C LEU A 73 3.36 -9.96 -5.51
N GLY A 74 4.43 -10.77 -5.52
CA GLY A 74 4.82 -11.66 -4.44
C GLY A 74 6.01 -11.12 -3.67
N LEU A 75 5.96 -11.17 -2.34
CA LEU A 75 7.09 -10.86 -1.46
C LEU A 75 7.29 -11.97 -0.44
N ILE A 76 8.55 -12.27 -0.12
CA ILE A 76 8.92 -13.30 0.87
C ILE A 76 9.67 -12.78 2.10
N THR A 77 9.64 -13.59 3.15
CA THR A 77 10.49 -13.50 4.34
C THR A 77 11.35 -14.76 4.43
N ARG A 78 12.50 -14.67 5.11
CA ARG A 78 13.48 -15.76 5.19
C ARG A 78 13.77 -16.13 6.64
N ASP A 79 14.32 -17.32 6.83
CA ASP A 79 14.75 -17.88 8.12
C ASP A 79 16.06 -17.28 8.66
N ASP A 80 16.80 -16.53 7.83
CA ASP A 80 17.99 -15.78 8.22
C ASP A 80 17.70 -14.37 8.79
N GLY A 81 16.42 -14.01 8.92
CA GLY A 81 16.00 -12.69 9.40
C GLY A 81 15.81 -11.63 8.32
N THR A 82 16.11 -11.95 7.05
CA THR A 82 15.90 -11.04 5.92
C THR A 82 14.50 -11.20 5.31
N TYR A 83 14.07 -10.18 4.58
CA TYR A 83 12.76 -10.11 3.94
C TYR A 83 12.80 -9.16 2.75
N GLU A 84 11.74 -9.15 1.97
CA GLU A 84 11.63 -8.34 0.76
C GLU A 84 10.75 -7.12 0.95
N GLU A 85 11.09 -6.07 0.20
CA GLU A 85 10.34 -4.83 0.18
C GLU A 85 10.43 -4.16 -1.19
N VAL A 86 9.40 -3.37 -1.50
CA VAL A 86 9.36 -2.49 -2.67
C VAL A 86 8.99 -1.08 -2.25
N VAL A 87 9.55 -0.09 -2.94
CA VAL A 87 9.30 1.33 -2.72
C VAL A 87 8.76 1.98 -3.97
N GLN A 88 7.97 3.04 -3.80
CA GLN A 88 7.77 4.04 -4.85
C GLN A 88 7.71 5.45 -4.28
N GLU A 89 8.01 6.43 -5.13
CA GLU A 89 7.68 7.82 -4.88
C GLU A 89 6.19 8.07 -5.12
N LEU A 90 5.51 8.64 -4.14
CA LEU A 90 4.12 9.06 -4.26
C LEU A 90 3.99 10.23 -5.24
N PRO A 91 2.97 10.25 -6.12
CA PRO A 91 2.75 11.39 -7.00
C PRO A 91 2.41 12.66 -6.21
N ILE A 92 1.74 12.50 -5.06
CA ILE A 92 1.39 13.58 -4.13
C ILE A 92 1.90 13.21 -2.74
N THR A 93 2.58 14.14 -2.07
CA THR A 93 3.05 13.98 -0.69
C THR A 93 1.88 13.85 0.28
N LEU A 94 1.85 12.80 1.11
CA LEU A 94 0.91 12.74 2.23
C LEU A 94 1.36 13.74 3.30
N LYS A 95 0.44 14.56 3.78
CA LYS A 95 0.76 15.64 4.72
C LYS A 95 0.92 15.10 6.12
N GLN A 96 1.86 15.67 6.88
CA GLN A 96 2.04 15.41 8.31
C GLN A 96 0.75 15.65 9.11
N ASN A 97 0.56 14.88 10.20
CA ASN A 97 -0.54 14.98 11.16
C ASN A 97 -1.92 14.77 10.52
N GLU A 98 -1.98 13.93 9.49
CA GLU A 98 -3.20 13.57 8.80
C GLU A 98 -3.37 12.05 8.83
N CYS A 99 -4.62 11.60 8.82
CA CYS A 99 -4.97 10.19 8.68
C CYS A 99 -5.29 9.93 7.21
N TYR A 100 -4.70 8.88 6.67
CA TYR A 100 -5.01 8.35 5.36
C TYR A 100 -5.46 6.89 5.47
N LYS A 101 -6.16 6.41 4.45
CA LYS A 101 -6.50 5.00 4.30
C LYS A 101 -6.15 4.52 2.90
N ILE A 102 -5.79 3.25 2.79
CA ILE A 102 -5.56 2.57 1.52
C ILE A 102 -6.23 1.20 1.56
N ASN A 103 -6.86 0.85 0.45
CA ASN A 103 -7.45 -0.46 0.26
C ASN A 103 -6.56 -1.27 -0.68
N MET A 104 -6.35 -2.56 -0.39
CA MET A 104 -5.60 -3.45 -1.26
C MET A 104 -6.02 -4.90 -1.07
N TRP A 105 -5.89 -5.71 -2.11
CA TRP A 105 -6.20 -7.13 -2.01
C TRP A 105 -4.94 -7.89 -1.60
N LEU A 106 -5.06 -8.66 -0.52
CA LEU A 106 -3.97 -9.46 0.04
C LEU A 106 -4.37 -10.92 0.06
N ALA A 107 -3.41 -11.79 -0.22
CA ALA A 107 -3.53 -13.23 -0.09
C ALA A 107 -2.19 -13.84 0.35
N HIS A 108 -2.22 -15.14 0.59
CA HIS A 108 -1.08 -15.96 0.92
C HIS A 108 -1.08 -17.22 0.04
N SER A 109 0.09 -17.72 -0.36
CA SER A 109 0.20 -19.00 -1.07
C SER A 109 0.80 -20.08 -0.16
N ASP A 110 0.13 -21.23 -0.09
CA ASP A 110 0.63 -22.42 0.60
C ASP A 110 1.60 -23.27 -0.25
N THR A 111 1.87 -22.82 -1.48
CA THR A 111 2.63 -23.57 -2.49
C THR A 111 3.87 -22.83 -3.01
N TYR A 112 4.16 -21.64 -2.50
CA TYR A 112 5.28 -20.78 -2.90
C TYR A 112 6.64 -21.36 -2.46
N VAL A 113 7.19 -22.28 -3.26
CA VAL A 113 8.48 -23.02 -3.09
C VAL A 113 9.20 -22.80 -1.74
N GLY A 114 8.67 -23.38 -0.66
CA GLY A 114 9.33 -23.39 0.66
C GLY A 114 9.13 -22.12 1.51
N TYR A 115 8.35 -21.16 1.04
CA TYR A 115 7.95 -19.92 1.72
C TYR A 115 6.48 -19.95 2.15
N ASN A 116 5.97 -21.12 2.53
CA ASN A 116 4.53 -21.38 2.66
C ASN A 116 3.90 -20.92 3.98
N LEU A 117 4.61 -20.17 4.83
CA LEU A 117 4.03 -19.67 6.08
C LEU A 117 3.39 -18.29 5.89
N PRO A 118 2.28 -18.01 6.58
CA PRO A 118 1.61 -16.71 6.50
C PRO A 118 2.45 -15.62 7.16
N ILE A 119 2.39 -14.42 6.60
CA ILE A 119 3.09 -13.23 7.12
C ILE A 119 2.15 -12.03 7.12
N ARG A 120 2.66 -10.84 7.42
CA ARG A 120 1.91 -9.58 7.31
C ARG A 120 2.59 -8.63 6.35
N LEU A 121 1.80 -7.68 5.86
CA LEU A 121 2.28 -6.49 5.19
C LEU A 121 2.55 -5.40 6.23
N ARG A 122 3.69 -4.73 6.12
CA ARG A 122 3.93 -3.43 6.75
C ARG A 122 4.07 -2.36 5.69
N ILE A 123 3.50 -1.19 5.98
CA ILE A 123 3.63 0.00 5.15
C ILE A 123 4.47 1.02 5.90
N TRP A 124 5.58 1.45 5.30
CA TRP A 124 6.49 2.44 5.86
C TRP A 124 6.51 3.71 5.02
N SER A 125 6.75 4.85 5.67
CA SER A 125 7.39 5.98 5.01
C SER A 125 8.90 5.79 5.01
N CYS A 126 9.54 6.24 3.96
CA CYS A 126 10.99 6.22 3.83
C CYS A 126 11.52 7.47 3.12
N ASP A 127 12.84 7.61 3.07
CA ASP A 127 13.48 8.59 2.20
C ASP A 127 13.80 8.01 0.81
N LYS A 128 14.36 8.85 -0.07
CA LYS A 128 14.78 8.45 -1.43
C LYS A 128 15.89 7.39 -1.45
N ASN A 129 16.57 7.16 -0.33
CA ASN A 129 17.64 6.18 -0.18
C ASN A 129 17.14 4.92 0.54
N CYS A 130 15.82 4.73 0.63
CA CYS A 130 15.18 3.58 1.28
C CYS A 130 15.34 3.51 2.81
N ASN A 131 15.78 4.58 3.48
CA ASN A 131 15.84 4.58 4.94
C ASN A 131 14.42 4.68 5.50
N LYS A 132 14.01 3.69 6.29
CA LYS A 132 12.70 3.67 6.98
C LYS A 132 12.63 4.82 7.98
N ILE A 133 11.56 5.62 7.90
CA ILE A 133 11.33 6.78 8.77
C ILE A 133 10.23 6.47 9.77
N GLN A 134 9.07 6.00 9.30
CA GLN A 134 7.90 5.76 10.13
C GLN A 134 7.11 4.55 9.66
N LEU A 135 6.75 3.65 10.57
CA LEU A 135 5.73 2.63 10.29
C LEU A 135 4.36 3.34 10.22
N LEU A 136 3.74 3.30 9.05
CA LEU A 136 2.44 3.93 8.79
C LEU A 136 1.30 2.97 9.10
N ALA A 137 1.41 1.71 8.67
CA ALA A 137 0.40 0.69 8.90
C ALA A 137 1.04 -0.71 9.01
N SER A 138 0.32 -1.63 9.66
CA SER A 138 0.62 -3.05 9.66
C SER A 138 -0.69 -3.81 9.47
N SER A 139 -0.75 -4.72 8.50
CA SER A 139 -1.87 -5.63 8.39
C SER A 139 -1.89 -6.62 9.57
N LYS A 140 -3.02 -7.32 9.70
CA LYS A 140 -3.08 -8.58 10.43
C LYS A 140 -2.24 -9.64 9.69
N LEU A 141 -2.05 -10.79 10.33
CA LEU A 141 -1.48 -11.95 9.66
C LEU A 141 -2.40 -12.37 8.50
N ILE A 142 -1.85 -12.46 7.29
CA ILE A 142 -2.58 -12.85 6.08
C ILE A 142 -2.49 -14.35 5.94
N THR A 143 -3.60 -15.04 6.19
CA THR A 143 -3.69 -16.52 6.20
C THR A 143 -4.61 -17.05 5.12
N ASN A 144 -5.39 -16.18 4.50
CA ASN A 144 -6.32 -16.48 3.42
C ASN A 144 -5.57 -16.81 2.13
N THR A 145 -5.90 -17.97 1.54
CA THR A 145 -5.34 -18.41 0.25
C THR A 145 -6.09 -17.88 -0.97
N PHE A 146 -7.17 -17.13 -0.73
CA PHE A 146 -7.93 -16.39 -1.74
C PHE A 146 -7.85 -14.90 -1.45
N TRP A 147 -8.02 -14.06 -2.47
CA TRP A 147 -7.96 -12.61 -2.33
C TRP A 147 -9.00 -12.07 -1.33
N GLU A 148 -8.51 -11.31 -0.35
CA GLU A 148 -9.35 -10.55 0.59
C GLU A 148 -8.99 -9.07 0.56
N LEU A 149 -10.02 -8.22 0.53
CA LEU A 149 -9.85 -6.78 0.59
C LEU A 149 -9.47 -6.35 2.00
N ASN A 150 -8.32 -5.70 2.12
CA ASN A 150 -7.79 -5.18 3.37
C ASN A 150 -7.77 -3.64 3.33
N GLU A 151 -8.43 -3.01 4.31
CA GLU A 151 -8.36 -1.56 4.54
C GLU A 151 -7.31 -1.28 5.62
N LEU A 152 -6.30 -0.47 5.28
CA LEU A 152 -5.21 -0.10 6.17
C LEU A 152 -5.22 1.40 6.42
N PHE A 153 -5.23 1.79 7.70
CA PHE A 153 -5.16 3.18 8.14
C PHE A 153 -3.71 3.57 8.39
N MET A 154 -3.34 4.76 7.93
CA MET A 154 -1.99 5.32 7.94
C MET A 154 -2.02 6.70 8.60
N ASP A 155 -1.51 6.79 9.82
CA ASP A 155 -1.29 8.07 10.49
C ASP A 155 0.09 8.61 10.15
N THR A 156 0.18 9.86 9.67
CA THR A 156 1.45 10.48 9.28
C THR A 156 2.00 11.36 10.42
N LYS A 157 3.24 11.11 10.86
CA LYS A 157 3.96 11.95 11.84
C LYS A 157 4.89 12.97 11.18
N ALA A 158 5.13 12.82 9.87
CA ALA A 158 5.88 13.72 9.01
C ALA A 158 5.30 13.66 7.58
N ASP A 159 5.68 14.60 6.71
CA ASP A 159 5.32 14.55 5.29
C ASP A 159 5.89 13.27 4.66
N VAL A 160 5.06 12.50 3.95
CA VAL A 160 5.43 11.23 3.33
C VAL A 160 5.49 11.40 1.82
N LYS A 161 6.70 11.29 1.25
CA LYS A 161 6.92 11.35 -0.20
C LYS A 161 7.24 10.00 -0.82
N TYR A 162 7.80 9.06 -0.05
CA TYR A 162 8.08 7.70 -0.48
C TYR A 162 7.35 6.71 0.42
N ILE A 163 6.72 5.72 -0.19
CA ILE A 163 6.00 4.65 0.48
C ILE A 163 6.67 3.32 0.18
N MET A 164 6.78 2.48 1.20
CA MET A 164 7.40 1.16 1.11
C MET A 164 6.42 0.09 1.59
N PHE A 165 6.32 -0.98 0.81
CA PHE A 165 5.62 -2.20 1.17
C PHE A 165 6.63 -3.27 1.51
N GLU A 166 6.48 -3.84 2.70
CA GLU A 166 7.45 -4.73 3.29
C GLU A 166 6.76 -6.01 3.78
N ALA A 167 7.26 -7.15 3.33
CA ALA A 167 6.93 -8.44 3.88
C ALA A 167 7.55 -8.59 5.27
N PHE A 168 6.77 -8.96 6.29
CA PHE A 168 7.32 -9.13 7.63
C PHE A 168 6.63 -10.22 8.43
N TYR A 169 7.38 -10.87 9.32
CA TYR A 169 6.89 -11.94 10.19
C TYR A 169 5.65 -11.55 10.99
N GLY A 170 4.89 -12.56 11.41
CA GLY A 170 3.68 -12.43 12.18
C GLY A 170 3.84 -11.57 13.45
N PRO A 171 2.78 -10.87 13.90
CA PRO A 171 2.84 -10.06 15.12
C PRO A 171 3.28 -10.88 16.33
N GLY A 172 4.26 -10.38 17.10
CA GLY A 172 4.77 -11.04 18.30
C GLY A 172 5.69 -12.25 18.05
N ILE A 173 6.03 -12.54 16.78
CA ILE A 173 6.99 -13.58 16.45
C ILE A 173 8.41 -13.00 16.44
N PHE A 174 9.30 -13.62 17.23
CA PHE A 174 10.72 -13.24 17.34
C PHE A 174 11.66 -14.19 16.58
N VAL A 175 11.14 -15.31 16.08
CA VAL A 175 11.91 -16.30 15.32
C VAL A 175 11.62 -16.09 13.84
N PRO A 176 12.62 -15.73 13.01
CA PRO A 176 12.47 -15.65 11.56
C PRO A 176 11.99 -16.96 10.95
N TYR A 177 11.19 -16.87 9.88
CA TYR A 177 10.69 -18.04 9.16
C TYR A 177 10.43 -17.72 7.69
N LYS A 178 10.34 -18.78 6.87
CA LYS A 178 10.06 -18.64 5.44
C LYS A 178 8.58 -18.49 5.18
N GLY A 179 8.15 -17.30 4.78
CA GLY A 179 6.75 -16.99 4.53
C GLY A 179 6.55 -16.03 3.37
N ASN A 180 5.32 -15.92 2.88
CA ASN A 180 4.99 -15.09 1.72
C ASN A 180 3.68 -14.31 1.88
N ILE A 181 3.59 -13.22 1.12
CA ILE A 181 2.37 -12.44 0.91
C ILE A 181 2.23 -12.10 -0.58
N LEU A 182 0.99 -12.13 -1.05
CA LEU A 182 0.58 -11.73 -2.39
C LEU A 182 -0.20 -10.41 -2.29
N ILE A 183 0.07 -9.47 -3.19
CA ILE A 183 -0.49 -8.11 -3.16
C ILE A 183 -0.96 -7.72 -4.55
N ASP A 184 -2.21 -7.27 -4.66
CA ASP A 184 -2.80 -6.86 -5.94
C ASP A 184 -3.89 -5.78 -5.77
N ASN A 185 -4.25 -5.13 -6.88
CA ASN A 185 -5.37 -4.21 -7.06
C ASN A 185 -5.48 -3.18 -5.94
N ILE A 186 -4.44 -2.36 -5.82
CA ILE A 186 -4.34 -1.34 -4.78
C ILE A 186 -5.23 -0.14 -5.16
N GLY A 187 -6.15 0.19 -4.27
CA GLY A 187 -7.01 1.35 -4.41
C GLY A 187 -6.28 2.67 -4.19
N TYR A 188 -7.04 3.76 -4.29
CA TYR A 188 -6.54 5.10 -3.97
C TYR A 188 -6.15 5.21 -2.49
N ILE A 189 -5.13 6.01 -2.22
CA ILE A 189 -4.89 6.56 -0.89
C ILE A 189 -5.81 7.75 -0.72
N GLU A 190 -6.63 7.73 0.32
CA GLU A 190 -7.63 8.76 0.61
C GLU A 190 -7.44 9.28 2.03
N LYS A 191 -7.78 10.56 2.28
CA LYS A 191 -7.86 11.04 3.66
C LYS A 191 -8.98 10.31 4.42
N CYS A 192 -8.73 9.97 5.66
CA CYS A 192 -9.77 9.45 6.55
C CYS A 192 -10.87 10.51 6.71
N LYS A 193 -12.13 10.06 6.72
CA LYS A 193 -13.24 10.96 7.08
C LYS A 193 -13.06 11.37 8.54
N ARG A 194 -12.85 12.65 8.80
CA ARG A 194 -12.96 13.20 10.17
C ARG A 194 -14.44 13.10 10.57
N ALA A 195 -14.71 12.41 11.68
CA ALA A 195 -16.03 12.34 12.28
C ALA A 195 -16.44 13.70 12.86
#